data_AF-A0A2E2WC11-F1
#
_entry.id   AF-A0A2E2WC11-F1
#
_cell.length_a   1.000
_cell.length_b   1.000
_cell.length_c   1.000
_cell.angle_alpha   90.00
_cell.angle_beta   90.00
_cell.angle_gamma   90.00
#
_symmetry.space_group_name_H-M   'P 1'
#
loop_
_entity.id
_entity.type
_entity.pdbx_description
1 polymer ?
#
loop_
_entity_poly.entity_id
_entity_poly.type
_entity_poly.pdbx_seq_one_letter_code
_entity_poly.pdbx_strand_id
1 'polypeptide(L)'
;MGFPILKPSSRSYDPGSYPVKTFKAQNGKEHRILYGSERSDVKLSLSYANIGDPNAELFLDHYDEVQGTFQTFFLPGQALGGWSGNDDALKPAATEIPTVTYNVAVVADSGNKYRFDNDSYTANAQTLELTEGTIYLFSQQNASNAGHPFRFSTTSNGTHNSGTEYTTGVTTFGTPGQAGSYTRIQVATGAPTLYYYCSVHSGMGGQANTPAATTTASTSATQAQYRYEGPPQVVQVRPGISTVTVNLIGVI
;
A
#
# COMPACT_ATOMS: atom_id res chain seq x y z
N MET A 1 -20.57 -11.94 17.93
CA MET A 1 -20.96 -11.71 16.54
C MET A 1 -19.91 -10.84 15.88
N GLY A 2 -19.60 -11.14 14.62
CA GLY A 2 -18.70 -10.29 13.84
C GLY A 2 -19.44 -9.04 13.33
N PHE A 3 -18.69 -8.05 12.88
CA PHE A 3 -19.25 -6.88 12.22
C PHE A 3 -20.16 -7.31 11.05
N PRO A 4 -21.29 -6.63 10.80
CA PRO A 4 -22.26 -7.04 9.78
C PRO A 4 -21.66 -7.27 8.40
N ILE A 5 -21.97 -8.42 7.78
CA ILE A 5 -21.48 -8.80 6.45
C ILE A 5 -22.38 -8.18 5.37
N LEU A 6 -22.41 -6.85 5.34
CA LEU A 6 -23.17 -6.07 4.38
C LEU A 6 -22.23 -5.20 3.55
N LYS A 7 -22.62 -4.96 2.31
CA LYS A 7 -21.90 -4.07 1.39
C LYS A 7 -22.32 -2.62 1.64
N PRO A 8 -21.40 -1.69 1.93
CA PRO A 8 -21.75 -0.28 2.06
C PRO A 8 -22.19 0.29 0.71
N SER A 9 -23.16 1.20 0.75
CA SER A 9 -23.58 2.00 -0.40
C SER A 9 -22.60 3.14 -0.69
N SER A 10 -21.86 3.60 0.32
CA SER A 10 -20.76 4.56 0.15
C SER A 10 -19.78 4.49 1.31
N ARG A 11 -18.57 5.02 1.09
CA ARG A 11 -17.51 5.12 2.10
C ARG A 11 -16.81 6.47 2.01
N SER A 12 -16.31 6.94 3.16
CA SER A 12 -15.38 8.06 3.25
C SER A 12 -14.21 7.65 4.13
N TYR A 13 -12.99 7.90 3.67
CA TYR A 13 -11.76 7.53 4.38
C TYR A 13 -10.93 8.78 4.64
N ASP A 14 -10.61 9.02 5.90
CA ASP A 14 -9.62 9.99 6.33
C ASP A 14 -8.33 9.23 6.66
N PRO A 15 -7.24 9.44 5.90
CA PRO A 15 -5.97 8.76 6.13
C PRO A 15 -5.27 9.18 7.43
N GLY A 16 -5.83 10.12 8.20
CA GLY A 16 -5.25 10.62 9.43
C GLY A 16 -4.03 11.52 9.18
N SER A 17 -3.30 11.81 10.25
CA SER A 17 -2.11 12.68 10.24
C SER A 17 -0.96 12.08 11.02
N TYR A 18 0.26 12.45 10.68
CA TYR A 18 1.40 12.15 11.54
C TYR A 18 1.42 13.09 12.75
N PRO A 19 1.72 12.60 13.97
CA PRO A 19 1.79 13.43 15.14
C PRO A 19 2.97 14.42 15.03
N VAL A 20 2.65 15.70 14.83
CA VAL A 20 3.63 16.78 14.66
C VAL A 20 3.30 17.92 15.62
N LYS A 21 4.32 18.47 16.29
CA LYS A 21 4.19 19.75 17.00
C LYS A 21 4.81 20.85 16.15
N THR A 22 4.03 21.90 15.92
CA THR A 22 4.46 23.06 15.14
C THR A 22 4.76 24.22 16.08
N PHE A 23 5.93 24.83 15.90
CA PHE A 23 6.35 26.05 16.59
C PHE A 23 6.43 27.17 15.56
N LYS A 24 5.67 28.24 15.79
CA LYS A 24 5.79 29.47 14.99
C LYS A 24 6.80 30.39 15.67
N ALA A 25 7.91 30.64 14.98
CA ALA A 25 8.87 31.64 15.42
C ALA A 25 8.27 33.05 15.26
N GLN A 26 8.77 34.02 16.03
CA GLN A 26 8.31 35.41 15.97
C GLN A 26 8.53 36.08 14.59
N ASN A 27 9.39 35.50 13.75
CA ASN A 27 9.62 35.92 12.37
C ASN A 27 8.68 35.25 11.35
N GLY A 28 7.68 34.49 11.82
CA GLY A 28 6.71 33.79 10.97
C GLY A 28 7.19 32.45 10.39
N LYS A 29 8.44 32.04 10.61
CA LYS A 29 8.93 30.72 10.18
C LYS A 29 8.37 29.61 11.07
N GLU A 30 8.03 28.49 10.46
CA GLU A 30 7.54 27.31 11.16
C GLU A 30 8.66 26.29 11.36
N HIS A 31 8.79 25.80 12.60
CA HIS A 31 9.59 24.64 12.94
C HIS A 31 8.65 23.50 13.32
N ARG A 32 8.83 22.34 12.70
CA ARG A 32 7.97 21.17 12.92
C ARG A 32 8.82 20.04 13.49
N ILE A 33 8.36 19.46 14.61
CA ILE A 33 8.97 18.28 15.21
C ILE A 33 7.99 17.13 15.04
N LEU A 34 8.45 16.04 14.41
CA LEU A 34 7.71 14.79 14.25
C LEU A 34 7.87 13.95 15.53
N TYR A 35 6.76 13.50 16.12
CA TYR A 35 6.73 12.73 17.37
C TYR A 35 6.41 11.25 17.18
N GLY A 36 6.14 10.83 15.95
CA GLY A 36 5.81 9.44 15.63
C GLY A 36 5.85 9.22 14.13
N SER A 37 6.29 8.03 13.73
CA SER A 37 6.36 7.59 12.34
C SER A 37 5.07 6.92 11.85
N GLU A 38 4.06 6.83 12.70
CA GLU A 38 2.76 6.24 12.39
C GLU A 38 1.69 7.32 12.29
N ARG A 39 0.66 7.06 11.48
CA ARG A 39 -0.47 7.97 11.34
C ARG A 39 -1.42 7.77 12.51
N SER A 40 -1.85 8.87 13.11
CA SER A 40 -2.92 8.91 14.10
C SER A 40 -4.20 9.43 13.47
N ASP A 41 -5.35 9.19 14.11
CA ASP A 41 -6.66 9.68 13.70
C ASP A 41 -7.12 9.20 12.31
N VAL A 42 -6.77 7.97 11.95
CA VAL A 42 -7.32 7.33 10.76
C VAL A 42 -8.81 7.08 10.98
N LYS A 43 -9.66 7.57 10.08
CA LYS A 43 -11.12 7.40 10.18
C LYS A 43 -11.71 6.76 8.94
N LEU A 44 -12.70 5.90 9.16
CA LEU A 44 -13.49 5.28 8.11
C LEU A 44 -14.98 5.45 8.43
N SER A 45 -15.70 6.10 7.54
CA SER A 45 -17.16 6.18 7.58
C SER A 45 -17.75 5.25 6.52
N LEU A 46 -18.68 4.40 6.93
CA LEU A 46 -19.41 3.48 6.06
C LEU A 46 -20.91 3.81 6.13
N SER A 47 -21.54 3.98 4.98
CA SER A 47 -22.98 4.19 4.90
C SER A 47 -23.66 3.05 4.16
N TYR A 48 -24.80 2.61 4.68
CA TYR A 48 -25.63 1.51 4.19
C TYR A 48 -27.03 2.04 3.94
N ALA A 49 -27.27 2.55 2.73
CA ALA A 49 -28.56 3.08 2.35
C ALA A 49 -29.56 1.98 2.01
N ASN A 50 -30.81 2.19 2.40
CA ASN A 50 -31.96 1.35 2.04
C ASN A 50 -31.83 -0.13 2.44
N ILE A 51 -31.33 -0.41 3.64
CA ILE A 51 -31.26 -1.77 4.19
C ILE A 51 -32.51 -2.09 5.02
N GLY A 52 -32.88 -3.37 5.13
CA GLY A 52 -34.00 -3.77 5.98
C GLY A 52 -33.73 -3.48 7.46
N ASP A 53 -34.77 -3.16 8.23
CA ASP A 53 -34.63 -2.87 9.67
C ASP A 53 -33.89 -3.99 10.45
N PRO A 54 -34.13 -5.30 10.20
CA PRO A 54 -33.34 -6.37 10.83
C PRO A 54 -31.84 -6.30 10.51
N ASN A 55 -31.47 -5.84 9.31
CA ASN A 55 -30.06 -5.66 8.94
C ASN A 55 -29.47 -4.40 9.58
N ALA A 56 -30.29 -3.38 9.85
CA ALA A 56 -29.87 -2.18 10.55
C ALA A 56 -29.59 -2.47 12.03
N GLU A 57 -30.41 -3.32 12.66
CA GLU A 57 -30.24 -3.76 14.06
C GLU A 57 -28.91 -4.48 14.29
N LEU A 58 -28.40 -5.24 13.31
CA LEU A 58 -27.10 -5.92 13.42
C LEU A 58 -25.93 -4.96 13.75
N PHE A 59 -26.01 -3.70 13.33
CA PHE A 59 -24.97 -2.71 13.65
C PHE A 59 -25.04 -2.25 15.11
N LEU A 60 -26.25 -2.16 15.67
CA LEU A 60 -26.47 -1.81 17.07
C LEU A 60 -26.07 -2.97 17.98
N ASP A 61 -26.49 -4.19 17.63
CA ASP A 61 -26.10 -5.41 18.36
C ASP A 61 -24.58 -5.58 18.42
N HIS A 62 -23.90 -5.36 17.28
CA HIS A 62 -22.45 -5.42 17.23
C HIS A 62 -21.79 -4.27 18.04
N TYR A 63 -22.35 -3.06 18.00
CA TYR A 63 -21.87 -1.94 18.81
C TYR A 63 -21.91 -2.25 20.30
N ASP A 64 -23.01 -2.84 20.78
CA ASP A 64 -23.15 -3.23 22.18
C ASP A 64 -22.20 -4.38 22.56
N GLU A 65 -22.04 -5.36 21.68
CA GLU A 65 -21.14 -6.49 21.90
C GLU A 65 -19.66 -6.08 22.03
N VAL A 66 -19.20 -5.13 21.21
CA VAL A 66 -17.83 -4.60 21.30
C VAL A 66 -17.67 -3.51 22.38
N GLN A 67 -18.65 -3.38 23.27
CA GLN A 67 -18.66 -2.41 24.37
C GLN A 67 -18.52 -0.97 23.85
N GLY A 68 -19.25 -0.67 22.77
CA GLY A 68 -19.29 0.62 22.12
C GLY A 68 -17.98 0.99 21.44
N THR A 69 -17.28 1.99 21.99
CA THR A 69 -16.04 2.53 21.40
C THR A 69 -14.77 1.89 21.94
N PHE A 70 -14.89 0.84 22.77
CA PHE A 70 -13.79 0.28 23.54
C PHE A 70 -13.06 -0.84 22.81
N GLN A 71 -13.74 -1.96 22.51
CA GLN A 71 -13.08 -3.10 21.89
C GLN A 71 -12.82 -2.86 20.41
N THR A 72 -11.74 -3.47 19.93
CA THR A 72 -11.37 -3.44 18.52
C THR A 72 -11.84 -4.70 17.81
N PHE A 73 -12.17 -4.58 16.52
CA PHE A 73 -12.64 -5.67 15.68
C PHE A 73 -12.10 -5.54 14.27
N PHE A 74 -12.21 -6.63 13.51
CA PHE A 74 -11.85 -6.65 12.09
C PHE A 74 -13.10 -6.40 11.22
N LEU A 75 -12.91 -5.69 10.11
CA LEU A 75 -13.96 -5.56 9.11
C LEU A 75 -13.95 -6.74 8.14
N PRO A 76 -15.10 -7.39 7.87
CA PRO A 76 -15.20 -8.42 6.85
C PRO A 76 -14.95 -7.82 5.46
N GLY A 77 -14.46 -8.62 4.52
CA GLY A 77 -14.13 -8.14 3.17
C GLY A 77 -15.30 -7.45 2.46
N GLN A 78 -16.53 -7.89 2.72
CA GLN A 78 -17.76 -7.32 2.18
C GLN A 78 -18.05 -5.90 2.70
N ALA A 79 -17.66 -5.59 3.94
CA ALA A 79 -17.76 -4.24 4.51
C ALA A 79 -16.72 -3.28 3.90
N LEU A 80 -15.70 -3.81 3.23
CA LEU A 80 -14.67 -3.06 2.50
C LEU A 80 -14.88 -3.07 0.98
N GLY A 81 -15.74 -3.94 0.44
CA GLY A 81 -16.03 -4.05 -0.99
C GLY A 81 -17.12 -3.07 -1.45
N GLY A 82 -16.97 -2.47 -2.64
CA GLY A 82 -18.05 -1.66 -3.23
C GLY A 82 -17.69 -0.44 -4.07
N TRP A 83 -17.02 -0.69 -5.19
CA TRP A 83 -17.15 -0.07 -6.52
C TRP A 83 -16.38 -1.04 -7.45
N SER A 84 -16.68 -1.11 -8.76
CA SER A 84 -16.02 -2.02 -9.73
C SER A 84 -14.52 -2.21 -9.46
N GLY A 85 -14.13 -3.45 -9.16
CA GLY A 85 -12.77 -3.82 -8.79
C GLY A 85 -12.65 -4.02 -7.29
N ASN A 86 -13.04 -5.19 -6.80
CA ASN A 86 -12.94 -5.65 -5.41
C ASN A 86 -11.49 -5.65 -4.82
N ASP A 87 -10.56 -4.98 -5.52
CA ASP A 87 -9.14 -4.83 -5.26
C ASP A 87 -8.78 -3.44 -4.71
N ASP A 88 -9.66 -2.44 -4.87
CA ASP A 88 -9.43 -1.05 -4.42
C ASP A 88 -10.05 -0.78 -3.04
N ALA A 89 -9.78 -1.70 -2.11
CA ALA A 89 -10.05 -1.43 -0.71
C ALA A 89 -9.04 -0.37 -0.25
N LEU A 90 -9.52 0.84 0.05
CA LEU A 90 -8.84 1.80 0.93
C LEU A 90 -8.74 1.14 2.31
N LYS A 91 -7.86 0.15 2.43
CA LYS A 91 -7.45 -0.41 3.70
C LYS A 91 -6.58 0.67 4.35
N PRO A 92 -6.68 0.88 5.66
CA PRO A 92 -5.56 1.29 6.47
C PRO A 92 -4.57 0.13 6.45
N ALA A 93 -4.04 -0.21 5.27
CA ALA A 93 -2.74 -0.84 5.25
C ALA A 93 -1.83 0.20 5.90
N ALA A 94 -1.08 -0.23 6.93
CA ALA A 94 0.12 0.50 7.30
C ALA A 94 0.82 0.89 5.99
N THR A 95 1.42 2.08 5.94
CA THR A 95 2.38 2.34 4.86
C THR A 95 3.44 1.26 5.02
N GLU A 96 3.33 0.19 4.25
CA GLU A 96 4.16 -0.99 4.39
C GLU A 96 5.58 -0.52 4.09
N ILE A 97 6.39 -0.46 5.14
CA ILE A 97 7.83 -0.30 5.00
C ILE A 97 8.26 -1.39 4.01
N PRO A 98 9.06 -1.06 2.99
CA PRO A 98 9.51 -2.08 2.04
C PRO A 98 10.06 -3.26 2.83
N THR A 99 9.48 -4.43 2.60
CA THR A 99 9.87 -5.65 3.30
C THR A 99 11.28 -6.07 2.89
N VAL A 100 11.73 -5.63 1.71
CA VAL A 100 13.09 -5.81 1.21
C VAL A 100 13.57 -4.55 0.47
N THR A 101 14.77 -4.08 0.81
CA THR A 101 15.45 -2.98 0.11
C THR A 101 16.68 -3.50 -0.62
N TYR A 102 16.79 -3.15 -1.90
CA TYR A 102 17.97 -3.31 -2.74
C TYR A 102 18.65 -1.96 -2.93
N ASN A 103 19.91 -1.81 -2.53
CA ASN A 103 20.72 -0.69 -2.98
C ASN A 103 21.25 -0.97 -4.38
N VAL A 104 20.86 -0.13 -5.33
CA VAL A 104 21.25 -0.25 -6.73
C VAL A 104 22.52 0.56 -6.95
N ALA A 105 23.54 -0.07 -7.52
CA ALA A 105 24.71 0.59 -8.06
C ALA A 105 24.84 0.30 -9.55
N VAL A 106 25.57 1.16 -10.26
CA VAL A 106 25.91 0.98 -11.67
C VAL A 106 27.41 0.78 -11.79
N VAL A 107 27.81 -0.24 -12.53
CA VAL A 107 29.22 -0.52 -12.82
C VAL A 107 29.40 -0.59 -14.34
N ALA A 108 30.53 -0.07 -14.81
CA ALA A 108 30.98 -0.26 -16.18
C ALA A 108 31.70 -1.61 -16.29
N ASP A 109 31.03 -2.60 -16.89
CA ASP A 109 31.57 -3.94 -17.13
C ASP A 109 31.06 -4.44 -18.49
N SER A 110 31.87 -4.21 -19.53
CA SER A 110 31.48 -4.44 -20.93
C SER A 110 30.14 -3.78 -21.30
N GLY A 111 29.93 -2.57 -20.77
CA GLY A 111 28.67 -1.81 -20.81
C GLY A 111 28.20 -1.41 -19.40
N ASN A 112 27.17 -0.59 -19.30
CA ASN A 112 26.60 -0.23 -17.99
C ASN A 112 25.74 -1.38 -17.45
N LYS A 113 25.97 -1.79 -16.20
CA LYS A 113 25.26 -2.89 -15.54
C LYS A 113 24.75 -2.46 -14.17
N TYR A 114 23.53 -2.84 -13.85
CA TYR A 114 23.03 -2.75 -12.47
C TYR A 114 23.64 -3.86 -11.62
N ARG A 115 23.97 -3.50 -10.38
CA ARG A 115 24.37 -4.43 -9.31
C ARG A 115 23.59 -4.12 -8.05
N PHE A 116 23.36 -5.14 -7.23
CA PHE A 116 22.55 -5.05 -6.03
C PHE A 116 23.33 -5.54 -4.80
N ASP A 117 23.06 -4.93 -3.64
CA ASP A 117 23.75 -5.21 -2.37
C ASP A 117 23.34 -6.52 -1.68
N ASN A 118 22.14 -7.03 -1.96
CA ASN A 118 21.69 -8.29 -1.36
C ASN A 118 22.49 -9.52 -1.82
N ASP A 119 23.41 -9.34 -2.78
CA ASP A 119 24.32 -10.35 -3.32
C ASP A 119 25.76 -9.78 -3.50
N SER A 120 26.19 -9.01 -2.50
CA SER A 120 27.57 -8.48 -2.37
C SER A 120 28.08 -7.66 -3.57
N TYR A 121 27.21 -7.16 -4.46
CA TYR A 121 27.56 -6.50 -5.72
C TYR A 121 28.49 -7.33 -6.63
N THR A 122 28.38 -8.65 -6.60
CA THR A 122 29.33 -9.55 -7.28
C THR A 122 28.89 -10.00 -8.67
N ALA A 123 27.59 -10.00 -8.97
CA ALA A 123 27.05 -10.44 -10.26
C ALA A 123 26.53 -9.29 -11.12
N ASN A 124 26.79 -9.36 -12.43
CA ASN A 124 26.13 -8.51 -13.42
C ASN A 124 24.85 -9.20 -13.92
N ALA A 125 23.81 -8.42 -14.25
CA ALA A 125 22.55 -8.94 -14.79
C ALA A 125 21.94 -10.05 -13.91
N GLN A 126 22.08 -9.90 -12.58
CA GLN A 126 21.57 -10.84 -11.58
C GLN A 126 20.09 -11.10 -11.81
N THR A 127 19.69 -12.38 -11.80
CA THR A 127 18.27 -12.72 -11.76
C THR A 127 17.73 -12.39 -10.37
N LEU A 128 16.73 -11.52 -10.31
CA LEU A 128 16.06 -11.17 -9.06
C LEU A 128 14.90 -12.12 -8.79
N GLU A 129 14.68 -12.46 -7.53
CA GLU A 129 13.50 -13.19 -7.07
C GLU A 129 12.58 -12.23 -6.31
N LEU A 130 11.49 -11.81 -6.95
CA LEU A 130 10.52 -10.85 -6.42
C LEU A 130 9.22 -11.57 -6.09
N THR A 131 9.11 -12.09 -4.87
CA THR A 131 7.96 -12.87 -4.42
C THR A 131 6.66 -12.07 -4.52
N GLU A 132 5.61 -12.70 -5.05
CA GLU A 132 4.27 -12.10 -5.15
C GLU A 132 3.76 -11.62 -3.78
N GLY A 133 3.04 -10.50 -3.77
CA GLY A 133 2.52 -9.86 -2.56
C GLY A 133 3.55 -9.07 -1.74
N THR A 134 4.84 -9.14 -2.09
CA THR A 134 5.93 -8.48 -1.36
C THR A 134 6.24 -7.10 -1.95
N ILE A 135 6.61 -6.13 -1.10
CA ILE A 135 7.04 -4.79 -1.53
C ILE A 135 8.57 -4.71 -1.55
N TYR A 136 9.11 -4.43 -2.73
CA TYR A 136 10.54 -4.22 -2.95
C TYR A 136 10.83 -2.76 -3.23
N LEU A 137 11.88 -2.23 -2.60
CA LEU A 137 12.42 -0.90 -2.90
C LEU A 137 13.82 -1.02 -3.49
N PHE A 138 13.98 -0.47 -4.69
CA PHE A 138 15.25 -0.34 -5.40
C PHE A 138 15.76 1.09 -5.22
N SER A 139 16.66 1.27 -4.24
CA SER A 139 17.29 2.54 -3.93
C SER A 139 18.25 2.93 -5.05
N GLN A 140 17.94 4.02 -5.76
CA GLN A 140 18.74 4.54 -6.87
C GLN A 140 19.61 5.73 -6.45
N GLN A 141 19.80 5.94 -5.15
CA GLN A 141 20.46 7.13 -4.62
C GLN A 141 21.98 7.16 -4.78
N ASN A 142 22.62 6.01 -5.07
CA ASN A 142 24.04 5.98 -5.33
C ASN A 142 24.34 6.79 -6.60
N ALA A 143 25.30 7.73 -6.52
CA ALA A 143 25.68 8.62 -7.60
C ALA A 143 25.97 7.92 -8.94
N SER A 144 26.41 6.65 -8.92
CA SER A 144 26.59 5.84 -10.13
C SER A 144 25.31 5.69 -10.97
N ASN A 145 24.12 5.83 -10.38
CA ASN A 145 22.84 5.73 -11.07
C ASN A 145 22.47 6.98 -11.88
N ALA A 146 23.27 8.04 -11.86
CA ALA A 146 23.00 9.23 -12.64
C ALA A 146 22.85 8.88 -14.14
N GLY A 147 21.70 9.18 -14.73
CA GLY A 147 21.40 8.82 -16.13
C GLY A 147 21.00 7.35 -16.36
N HIS A 148 20.76 6.59 -15.28
CA HIS A 148 20.38 5.18 -15.34
C HIS A 148 19.06 4.91 -14.58
N PRO A 149 17.89 5.25 -15.15
CA PRO A 149 16.60 5.00 -14.50
C PRO A 149 16.24 3.51 -14.52
N PHE A 150 15.95 2.94 -13.35
CA PHE A 150 15.60 1.53 -13.18
C PHE A 150 14.09 1.34 -13.36
N ARG A 151 13.69 0.50 -14.31
CA ARG A 151 12.29 0.26 -14.71
C ARG A 151 12.00 -1.23 -14.86
N PHE A 152 10.72 -1.58 -14.88
CA PHE A 152 10.24 -2.94 -15.11
C PHE A 152 9.53 -3.07 -16.47
N SER A 153 9.53 -4.28 -17.03
CA SER A 153 8.85 -4.65 -18.27
C SER A 153 8.53 -6.14 -18.25
N THR A 154 7.51 -6.58 -18.99
CA THR A 154 7.25 -8.01 -19.25
C THR A 154 8.08 -8.56 -20.42
N THR A 155 8.72 -7.67 -21.20
CA THR A 155 9.63 -8.00 -22.30
C THR A 155 11.07 -7.77 -21.87
N SER A 156 11.94 -8.74 -22.12
CA SER A 156 13.39 -8.63 -21.88
C SER A 156 13.95 -7.39 -22.58
N ASN A 157 14.77 -6.62 -21.87
CA ASN A 157 15.33 -5.33 -22.31
C ASN A 157 14.31 -4.21 -22.55
N GLY A 158 13.06 -4.37 -22.07
CA GLY A 158 12.06 -3.31 -22.01
C GLY A 158 11.77 -2.64 -23.35
N THR A 159 11.71 -1.31 -23.34
CA THR A 159 11.43 -0.48 -24.52
C THR A 159 12.52 -0.58 -25.60
N HIS A 160 13.71 -1.08 -25.26
CA HIS A 160 14.78 -1.31 -26.24
C HIS A 160 14.58 -2.59 -27.06
N ASN A 161 13.57 -3.40 -26.74
CA ASN A 161 13.22 -4.62 -27.46
C ASN A 161 11.70 -4.70 -27.73
N SER A 162 11.12 -3.58 -28.16
CA SER A 162 9.69 -3.43 -28.49
C SER A 162 8.72 -3.67 -27.32
N GLY A 163 9.23 -3.78 -26.09
CA GLY A 163 8.41 -3.85 -24.88
C GLY A 163 7.86 -2.49 -24.45
N THR A 164 7.07 -2.51 -23.38
CA THR A 164 6.57 -1.30 -22.72
C THR A 164 6.91 -1.36 -21.23
N GLU A 165 6.93 -0.20 -20.57
CA GLU A 165 7.13 -0.15 -19.13
C GLU A 165 5.96 -0.83 -18.41
N TYR A 166 6.28 -1.72 -17.47
CA TYR A 166 5.34 -2.30 -16.53
C TYR A 166 5.16 -1.34 -15.35
N THR A 167 3.94 -0.81 -15.20
CA THR A 167 3.63 0.22 -14.19
C THR A 167 2.74 -0.28 -13.05
N THR A 168 2.18 -1.49 -13.14
CA THR A 168 1.28 -2.04 -12.12
C THR A 168 2.01 -2.24 -10.81
N GLY A 169 1.54 -1.61 -9.73
CA GLY A 169 2.18 -1.67 -8.41
C GLY A 169 3.54 -0.96 -8.33
N VAL A 170 3.99 -0.29 -9.40
CA VAL A 170 5.29 0.39 -9.47
C VAL A 170 5.14 1.88 -9.17
N THR A 171 6.04 2.43 -8.34
CA THR A 171 6.17 3.88 -8.12
C THR A 171 7.64 4.28 -8.18
N THR A 172 7.93 5.45 -8.73
CA THR A 172 9.29 6.01 -8.78
C THR A 172 9.32 7.35 -8.07
N PHE A 173 10.44 7.68 -7.45
CA PHE A 173 10.61 8.96 -6.76
C PHE A 173 12.04 9.48 -6.90
N GLY A 174 12.17 10.79 -7.03
CA GLY A 174 13.45 11.48 -7.17
C GLY A 174 14.15 11.22 -8.50
N THR A 175 15.38 11.73 -8.62
CA THR A 175 16.25 11.55 -9.79
C THR A 175 17.32 10.51 -9.47
N PRO A 176 17.50 9.44 -10.28
CA PRO A 176 18.57 8.47 -10.08
C PRO A 176 19.94 9.14 -9.90
N GLY A 177 20.70 8.71 -8.90
CA GLY A 177 21.97 9.32 -8.49
C GLY A 177 21.82 10.44 -7.43
N GLN A 178 20.59 10.78 -7.03
CA GLN A 178 20.32 11.77 -5.98
C GLN A 178 19.78 11.11 -4.71
N ALA A 179 20.06 11.73 -3.56
CA ALA A 179 19.63 11.24 -2.24
C ALA A 179 18.11 10.97 -2.19
N GLY A 180 17.73 9.81 -1.67
CA GLY A 180 16.33 9.41 -1.52
C GLY A 180 15.61 8.99 -2.81
N SER A 181 16.31 8.89 -3.95
CA SER A 181 15.70 8.39 -5.19
C SER A 181 15.51 6.87 -5.18
N TYR A 182 14.38 6.40 -5.72
CA TYR A 182 14.07 4.97 -5.78
C TYR A 182 13.05 4.59 -6.86
N THR A 183 13.01 3.29 -7.16
CA THR A 183 11.88 2.59 -7.79
C THR A 183 11.33 1.57 -6.79
N ARG A 184 10.03 1.60 -6.50
CA ARG A 184 9.36 0.66 -5.60
C ARG A 184 8.35 -0.15 -6.40
N ILE A 185 8.26 -1.46 -6.15
CA ILE A 185 7.23 -2.33 -6.71
C ILE A 185 6.55 -3.13 -5.60
N GLN A 186 5.23 -3.13 -5.58
CA GLN A 186 4.44 -4.17 -4.93
C GLN A 186 4.13 -5.24 -5.98
N VAL A 187 4.66 -6.44 -5.82
CA VAL A 187 4.48 -7.51 -6.80
C VAL A 187 3.04 -8.01 -6.71
N ALA A 188 2.27 -7.90 -7.79
CA ALA A 188 0.89 -8.37 -7.83
C ALA A 188 0.82 -9.91 -7.71
N THR A 189 -0.27 -10.44 -7.15
CA THR A 189 -0.56 -11.88 -7.21
C THR A 189 -0.75 -12.30 -8.67
N GLY A 190 -0.13 -13.41 -9.09
CA GLY A 190 -0.12 -13.86 -10.47
C GLY A 190 0.67 -12.95 -11.43
N ALA A 191 1.62 -12.16 -10.91
CA ALA A 191 2.45 -11.32 -11.76
C ALA A 191 3.26 -12.19 -12.75
N PRO A 192 3.31 -11.83 -14.04
CA PRO A 192 4.17 -12.53 -15.00
C PRO A 192 5.63 -12.32 -14.63
N THR A 193 6.52 -13.18 -15.14
CA THR A 193 7.96 -12.91 -15.09
C THR A 193 8.25 -11.51 -15.62
N LEU A 194 8.97 -10.73 -14.83
CA LEU A 194 9.37 -9.38 -15.16
C LEU A 194 10.82 -9.35 -15.61
N TYR A 195 11.19 -8.22 -16.19
CA TYR A 195 12.55 -7.86 -16.52
C TYR A 195 12.78 -6.45 -16.02
N TYR A 196 13.85 -6.26 -15.26
CA TYR A 196 14.31 -4.93 -14.96
C TYR A 196 15.23 -4.44 -16.09
N TYR A 197 15.17 -3.16 -16.39
CA TYR A 197 15.99 -2.55 -17.44
C TYR A 197 16.23 -1.06 -17.15
N CYS A 198 17.27 -0.52 -17.79
CA CYS A 198 17.48 0.92 -17.86
C CYS A 198 16.68 1.49 -19.03
N SER A 199 15.86 2.50 -18.79
CA SER A 199 15.07 3.12 -19.87
C SER A 199 15.90 3.92 -20.89
N VAL A 200 17.17 4.17 -20.57
CA VAL A 200 18.10 4.96 -21.40
C VAL A 200 19.10 4.08 -22.14
N HIS A 201 19.53 2.97 -21.54
CA HIS A 201 20.69 2.21 -22.00
C HIS A 201 20.29 0.76 -22.27
N SER A 202 20.30 0.37 -23.55
CA SER A 202 20.03 -1.01 -23.97
C SER A 202 21.04 -1.99 -23.39
N GLY A 203 20.58 -3.18 -22.97
CA GLY A 203 21.42 -4.23 -22.41
C GLY A 203 21.82 -4.01 -20.95
N MET A 204 21.25 -2.99 -20.29
CA MET A 204 21.44 -2.70 -18.87
C MET A 204 20.22 -3.17 -18.08
N GLY A 205 20.08 -4.49 -17.96
CA GLY A 205 18.92 -5.11 -17.34
C GLY A 205 19.15 -6.59 -17.09
N GLY A 206 18.14 -7.25 -16.55
CA GLY A 206 18.15 -8.67 -16.25
C GLY A 206 16.73 -9.17 -15.96
N GLN A 207 16.62 -10.46 -15.70
CA GLN A 207 15.34 -11.10 -15.38
C GLN A 207 14.99 -10.87 -13.91
N ALA A 208 13.70 -10.69 -13.64
CA ALA A 208 13.11 -10.67 -12.31
C ALA A 208 11.97 -11.69 -12.28
N ASN A 209 12.23 -12.83 -11.67
CA ASN A 209 11.23 -13.85 -11.43
C ASN A 209 10.22 -13.38 -10.39
N THR A 210 8.97 -13.78 -10.56
CA THR A 210 7.84 -13.45 -9.68
C THR A 210 7.26 -14.73 -9.09
N PRO A 211 8.02 -15.49 -8.28
CA PRO A 211 7.50 -16.72 -7.71
C PRO A 211 6.29 -16.42 -6.83
N ALA A 212 5.25 -17.25 -6.96
CA ALA A 212 4.13 -17.21 -6.04
C ALA A 212 4.64 -17.34 -4.60
N ALA A 213 4.06 -16.57 -3.69
CA ALA A 213 4.37 -16.71 -2.27
C ALA A 213 4.08 -18.15 -1.86
N THR A 214 5.11 -18.88 -1.40
CA THR A 214 4.88 -20.20 -0.81
C THR A 214 4.08 -19.96 0.45
N THR A 215 2.81 -20.36 0.44
CA THR A 215 1.89 -20.21 1.56
C THR A 215 2.30 -21.12 2.72
N THR A 216 3.34 -20.73 3.46
CA THR A 216 3.20 -20.78 4.91
C THR A 216 2.42 -19.51 5.20
N ALA A 217 1.10 -19.64 5.29
CA ALA A 217 0.21 -18.53 5.56
C ALA A 217 0.54 -17.95 6.95
N SER A 218 1.51 -17.04 6.96
CA SER A 218 1.59 -15.93 7.87
C SER A 218 1.12 -14.73 7.06
N THR A 219 -0.17 -14.65 6.79
CA THR A 219 -0.84 -13.36 6.67
C THR A 219 -0.75 -12.67 8.04
N SER A 220 0.44 -12.14 8.34
CA SER A 220 0.61 -11.09 9.34
C SER A 220 0.97 -9.79 8.63
N ALA A 221 0.25 -9.48 7.54
CA ALA A 221 -0.27 -8.12 7.46
C ALA A 221 -1.30 -8.08 8.58
N THR A 222 -0.97 -7.48 9.72
CA THR A 222 -1.92 -7.27 10.81
C THR A 222 -3.14 -6.60 10.18
N GLN A 223 -4.24 -7.34 10.03
CA GLN A 223 -5.45 -6.79 9.45
C GLN A 223 -5.80 -5.58 10.30
N ALA A 224 -5.91 -4.40 9.70
CA ALA A 224 -6.16 -3.20 10.47
C ALA A 224 -7.40 -3.39 11.32
N GLN A 225 -7.23 -3.17 12.61
CA GLN A 225 -8.32 -3.26 13.57
C GLN A 225 -9.04 -1.92 13.59
N TYR A 226 -10.32 -1.97 13.89
CA TYR A 226 -11.15 -0.78 14.01
C TYR A 226 -11.88 -0.82 15.34
N ARG A 227 -12.22 0.36 15.84
CA ARG A 227 -13.23 0.53 16.89
C ARG A 227 -14.23 1.57 16.43
N TYR A 228 -15.43 1.56 17.00
CA TYR A 228 -16.39 2.62 16.74
C TYR A 228 -15.86 3.97 17.24
N GLU A 229 -16.04 5.02 16.44
CA GLU A 229 -15.87 6.41 16.87
C GLU A 229 -17.02 6.83 17.81
N GLY A 230 -18.20 6.29 17.57
CA GLY A 230 -19.42 6.53 18.31
C GLY A 230 -20.54 5.58 17.89
N PRO A 231 -21.74 5.70 18.47
CA PRO A 231 -22.86 4.82 18.15
C PRO A 231 -23.26 4.91 16.66
N PRO A 232 -23.63 3.79 16.02
CA PRO A 232 -24.20 3.79 14.67
C PRO A 232 -25.39 4.73 14.57
N GLN A 233 -25.46 5.50 13.48
CA GLN A 233 -26.58 6.39 13.20
C GLN A 233 -27.59 5.67 12.32
N VAL A 234 -28.74 5.32 12.88
CA VAL A 234 -29.83 4.64 12.17
C VAL A 234 -30.96 5.63 11.89
N VAL A 235 -31.31 5.79 10.62
CA VAL A 235 -32.40 6.68 10.18
C VAL A 235 -33.38 5.87 9.36
N GLN A 236 -34.62 5.75 9.84
CA GLN A 236 -35.68 5.09 9.10
C GLN A 236 -36.06 5.90 7.86
N VAL A 237 -36.00 5.27 6.68
CA VAL A 237 -36.36 5.92 5.40
C VAL A 237 -37.83 5.69 5.09
N ARG A 238 -38.31 4.48 5.33
CA ARG A 238 -39.72 4.06 5.22
C ARG A 238 -39.95 2.82 6.09
N PRO A 239 -41.19 2.41 6.38
CA PRO A 239 -41.45 1.22 7.20
C PRO A 239 -40.67 -0.01 6.71
N GLY A 240 -39.91 -0.65 7.60
CA GLY A 240 -39.10 -1.83 7.28
C GLY A 240 -37.76 -1.54 6.60
N ILE A 241 -37.44 -0.28 6.29
CA ILE A 241 -36.19 0.11 5.61
C ILE A 241 -35.54 1.32 6.28
N SER A 242 -34.26 1.16 6.60
CA SER A 242 -33.42 2.16 7.26
C SER A 242 -32.12 2.44 6.49
N THR A 243 -31.52 3.58 6.78
CA THR A 243 -30.14 3.90 6.41
C THR A 243 -29.29 3.88 7.66
N VAL A 244 -28.14 3.21 7.60
CA VAL A 244 -27.18 3.17 8.71
C VAL A 244 -25.88 3.85 8.31
N THR A 245 -25.34 4.71 9.17
CA THR A 245 -23.99 5.25 9.04
C THR A 245 -23.15 4.82 10.25
N VAL A 246 -21.97 4.30 9.97
CA VAL A 246 -21.01 3.82 10.96
C VAL A 246 -19.71 4.57 10.81
N ASN A 247 -19.27 5.23 11.89
CA ASN A 247 -17.97 5.90 11.94
C ASN A 247 -16.99 5.07 12.77
N LEU A 248 -15.82 4.81 12.20
CA LEU A 248 -14.80 3.94 12.75
C LEU A 248 -13.46 4.66 12.84
N ILE A 249 -12.68 4.30 13.85
CA ILE A 249 -11.29 4.72 14.01
C ILE A 249 -10.40 3.53 13.72
N GLY A 250 -9.45 3.71 12.81
CA GLY A 250 -8.39 2.74 12.54
C GLY A 250 -7.43 2.67 13.73
N VAL A 251 -7.21 1.45 14.22
CA VAL A 251 -6.22 1.13 15.24
C VAL A 251 -5.08 0.45 14.51
N ILE A 252 -3.99 1.18 14.36
CA ILE A 252 -2.74 0.77 13.71
C ILE A 252 -1.70 0.45 14.78
#